data_AF-A0A2M7ESH6-F1
#
_entry.id   AF-A0A2M7ESH6-F1
#
_cell.length_a   1.000
_cell.length_b   1.000
_cell.length_c   1.000
_cell.angle_alpha   90.00
_cell.angle_beta   90.00
_cell.angle_gamma   90.00
#
_symmetry.space_group_name_H-M   'P 1'
#
loop_
_entity.id
_entity.type
_entity.pdbx_description
1 polymer ?
#
loop_
_entity_poly.entity_id
_entity_poly.type
_entity_poly.pdbx_seq_one_letter_code
_entity_poly.pdbx_strand_id
1 'polypeptide(L)'
;MALKKIGKTYHLRRRVPKRFAPIEPRELVSQSLHTDSEQLAKLKAEAAWAELIEAWEARLAGDTEDAERRFEAARELAERRGFRFL
;
A
#
# COMPACT_ATOMS: atom_id res chain seq x y z
N MET A 1 1.24 8.59 10.53
CA MET A 1 0.40 8.08 9.43
C MET A 1 -0.94 8.80 9.51
N ALA A 2 -1.53 9.22 8.38
CA ALA A 2 -2.84 9.88 8.39
C ALA A 2 -3.85 9.06 7.59
N LEU A 3 -5.05 8.89 8.14
CA LEU A 3 -6.20 8.37 7.42
C LEU A 3 -7.03 9.54 6.93
N LYS A 4 -7.40 9.52 5.65
CA LYS A 4 -8.30 10.51 5.06
C LYS A 4 -9.54 9.80 4.54
N LYS A 5 -10.72 10.22 4.98
CA LYS A 5 -11.97 9.78 4.39
C LYS A 5 -12.19 10.52 3.07
N ILE A 6 -12.41 9.77 1.99
CA ILE A 6 -12.74 10.29 0.65
C ILE A 6 -14.02 9.60 0.21
N GLY A 7 -15.12 10.36 0.14
CA GLY A 7 -16.45 9.79 -0.06
C GLY A 7 -16.82 8.82 1.06
N LYS A 8 -17.08 7.55 0.68
CA LYS A 8 -17.42 6.49 1.64
C LYS A 8 -16.21 5.71 2.15
N THR A 9 -15.04 5.84 1.53
CA THR A 9 -13.87 5.00 1.83
C THR A 9 -12.76 5.78 2.54
N TYR A 10 -12.03 5.11 3.43
CA TYR A 10 -10.79 5.61 4.00
C TYR A 10 -9.62 5.35 3.07
N HIS A 11 -8.72 6.32 3.00
CA HIS A 11 -7.47 6.26 2.28
C HIS A 11 -6.32 6.45 3.27
N LEU A 12 -5.30 5.61 3.14
CA LEU A 12 -3.99 5.81 3.74
C LEU A 12 -3.30 6.95 3.01
N ARG A 13 -2.80 7.94 3.77
CA ARG A 13 -1.96 9.01 3.24
C ARG A 13 -0.67 9.09 4.04
N ARG A 14 0.45 8.80 3.38
CA ARG A 14 1.76 8.79 4.03
C ARG A 14 2.88 9.15 3.06
N ARG A 15 3.90 9.85 3.57
CA ARG A 15 5.08 10.24 2.82
C ARG A 15 5.97 9.02 2.56
N VAL A 16 6.50 8.92 1.35
CA VAL A 16 7.51 7.92 1.00
C VAL A 16 8.81 8.24 1.76
N PRO A 17 9.42 7.26 2.45
CA PRO A 17 10.72 7.43 3.07
C PRO A 17 11.79 7.80 2.03
N LYS A 18 12.66 8.76 2.35
CA LYS A 18 13.69 9.27 1.41
C LYS A 18 14.58 8.19 0.80
N ARG A 19 14.82 7.09 1.52
CA ARG A 19 15.61 5.94 1.03
C ARG A 19 15.02 5.26 -0.21
N PHE A 20 13.70 5.39 -0.42
CA PHE A 20 12.99 4.83 -1.57
C PHE A 20 12.71 5.85 -2.66
N ALA A 21 13.15 7.11 -2.51
CA ALA A 21 13.03 8.13 -3.54
C ALA A 21 13.56 7.73 -4.94
N PRO A 22 14.65 6.93 -5.09
CA PRO A 22 15.07 6.48 -6.43
C PRO A 22 14.11 5.47 -7.08
N ILE A 23 13.27 4.78 -6.30
CA ILE A 23 12.34 3.74 -6.77
C ILE A 23 10.91 4.29 -6.90
N GLU A 24 10.51 5.15 -5.97
CA GLU A 24 9.19 5.79 -5.96
C GLU A 24 9.40 7.32 -5.94
N PRO A 25 9.29 7.98 -7.11
CA PRO A 25 9.52 9.42 -7.23
C PRO A 25 8.39 10.23 -6.56
N ARG A 26 7.24 9.61 -6.27
CA ARG A 26 6.14 10.28 -5.56
C ARG A 26 6.55 10.57 -4.12
N GLU A 27 6.47 11.82 -3.70
CA GLU A 27 6.75 12.18 -2.32
C GLU A 27 5.69 11.62 -1.35
N LEU A 28 4.45 11.45 -1.82
CA LEU A 28 3.32 11.08 -0.99
C LEU A 28 2.49 10.00 -1.66
N VAL A 29 2.28 8.90 -0.93
CA VAL A 29 1.39 7.81 -1.33
C VAL A 29 0.01 8.04 -0.74
N SER A 30 -1.00 7.87 -1.59
CA SER A 30 -2.41 7.89 -1.23
C SER A 30 -3.06 6.62 -1.75
N GLN A 31 -3.43 5.69 -0.88
CA GLN A 31 -3.99 4.40 -1.25
C GLN A 31 -5.36 4.20 -0.60
N SER A 32 -6.35 3.78 -1.38
CA SER A 32 -7.67 3.42 -0.87
C SER A 32 -7.57 2.16 -0.02
N LEU A 33 -8.21 2.16 1.15
CA LEU A 33 -8.30 1.00 2.05
C LEU A 33 -9.63 0.25 1.87
N HIS A 34 -10.49 0.74 0.97
CA HIS A 34 -11.77 0.12 0.61
C HIS A 34 -12.62 -0.25 1.83
N THR A 35 -12.64 0.62 2.84
CA THR A 35 -13.43 0.45 4.05
C THR A 35 -13.96 1.81 4.51
N ASP A 36 -15.15 1.82 5.06
CA ASP A 36 -15.84 2.96 5.66
C ASP A 36 -15.76 2.98 7.19
N SER A 37 -15.18 1.93 7.79
CA SER A 37 -14.90 1.81 9.23
C SER A 37 -13.49 2.30 9.54
N GLU A 38 -13.37 3.26 10.47
CA GLU A 38 -12.09 3.85 10.83
C GLU A 38 -11.17 2.84 11.55
N GLN A 39 -11.73 1.95 12.37
CA GLN A 39 -10.95 0.93 13.09
C GLN A 39 -10.36 -0.09 12.12
N LEU A 40 -11.16 -0.58 11.17
CA LEU A 40 -10.67 -1.45 10.11
C LEU A 40 -9.67 -0.73 9.19
N ALA A 41 -9.89 0.57 8.93
CA ALA A 41 -8.96 1.37 8.15
C ALA A 41 -7.58 1.48 8.83
N LYS A 42 -7.51 1.63 10.16
CA LYS A 42 -6.23 1.67 10.88
C LYS A 42 -5.45 0.37 10.69
N LEU A 43 -6.10 -0.77 10.91
CA LEU A 43 -5.49 -2.09 10.73
C LEU A 43 -5.03 -2.32 9.29
N LYS A 44 -5.90 -2.03 8.31
CA LYS A 44 -5.56 -2.15 6.88
C LYS A 44 -4.44 -1.21 6.47
N ALA A 45 -4.39 0.00 7.00
CA ALA A 45 -3.37 0.99 6.67
C ALA A 45 -1.98 0.58 7.18
N GLU A 46 -1.90 -0.04 8.35
CA GLU A 46 -0.63 -0.59 8.86
C GLU A 46 -0.13 -1.74 8.00
N ALA A 47 -1.01 -2.70 7.67
CA ALA A 47 -0.68 -3.81 6.78
C ALA A 47 -0.26 -3.34 5.38
N ALA A 48 -1.08 -2.51 4.73
CA ALA A 48 -0.79 -1.98 3.40
C ALA A 48 0.50 -1.15 3.36
N TRP A 49 0.82 -0.42 4.44
CA TRP A 49 2.08 0.30 4.51
C TRP A 49 3.28 -0.63 4.64
N ALA A 50 3.17 -1.71 5.41
CA ALA A 50 4.25 -2.71 5.51
C ALA A 50 4.52 -3.35 4.14
N GLU A 51 3.48 -3.75 3.42
CA GLU A 51 3.59 -4.32 2.07
C GLU A 51 4.25 -3.35 1.07
N LEU A 52 3.93 -2.06 1.14
CA LEU A 52 4.58 -1.03 0.31
C LEU A 52 6.08 -0.92 0.61
N ILE A 53 6.47 -0.98 1.90
CA ILE A 53 7.87 -0.93 2.31
C ILE A 53 8.61 -2.17 1.77
N GLU A 54 8.06 -3.37 1.97
CA GLU A 54 8.68 -4.61 1.47
C GLU A 54 8.82 -4.59 -0.06
N ALA A 55 7.79 -4.12 -0.77
CA ALA A 55 7.83 -3.99 -2.23
C ALA A 55 8.92 -2.99 -2.68
N TRP A 56 9.09 -1.86 -1.98
CA TRP A 56 10.17 -0.92 -2.28
C TRP A 56 11.55 -1.47 -1.92
N GLU A 57 11.68 -2.24 -0.84
CA GLU A 57 12.93 -2.89 -0.45
C GLU A 57 13.35 -3.93 -1.49
N ALA A 58 12.43 -4.76 -1.99
CA ALA A 58 12.70 -5.71 -3.07
C ALA A 58 13.15 -5.00 -4.36
N ARG A 59 12.47 -3.90 -4.74
CA ARG A 59 12.86 -3.09 -5.91
C ARG A 59 14.22 -2.42 -5.73
N LEU A 60 14.53 -1.94 -4.53
CA LEU A 60 15.83 -1.33 -4.22
C LEU A 60 16.96 -2.36 -4.25
N ALA A 61 16.69 -3.61 -3.87
CA ALA A 61 17.63 -4.73 -3.92
C ALA A 61 17.96 -5.20 -5.35
N GLY A 62 17.37 -4.60 -6.39
CA GLY A 62 17.65 -4.95 -7.78
C GLY A 62 16.91 -6.20 -8.26
N ASP A 63 15.78 -6.54 -7.63
CA ASP A 63 14.88 -7.60 -8.10
C ASP A 63 14.04 -7.07 -9.29
N THR A 64 14.75 -6.68 -10.36
CA THR A 64 14.25 -5.92 -11.51
C THR A 64 13.46 -6.77 -12.52
N GLU A 65 13.44 -8.09 -12.40
CA GLU A 65 12.74 -8.98 -13.36
C GLU A 65 11.23 -9.17 -13.07
N ASP A 66 10.73 -8.78 -11.90
CA ASP A 66 9.33 -9.01 -11.50
C ASP A 66 8.55 -7.71 -11.22
N ALA A 67 9.14 -6.55 -11.55
CA ALA A 67 8.66 -5.23 -11.19
C ALA A 67 7.36 -4.81 -11.90
N GLU A 68 7.07 -5.40 -13.06
CA GLU A 68 5.83 -5.19 -13.83
C GLU A 68 4.71 -6.20 -13.47
N ARG A 69 5.06 -7.43 -13.05
CA ARG A 69 4.08 -8.44 -12.63
C ARG A 69 3.55 -8.22 -11.21
N ARG A 70 4.33 -7.59 -10.33
CA ARG A 70 3.93 -7.42 -8.91
C ARG A 70 3.03 -6.23 -8.60
N PHE A 71 2.91 -5.25 -9.49
CA PHE A 71 1.95 -4.16 -9.27
C PHE A 71 0.49 -4.63 -9.44
N GLU A 72 0.26 -5.62 -10.31
CA GLU A 72 -0.98 -6.40 -10.33
C GLU A 72 -1.05 -7.40 -9.17
N ALA A 73 0.05 -8.10 -8.84
CA ALA A 73 0.06 -9.06 -7.74
C ALA A 73 -0.22 -8.42 -6.37
N ALA A 74 0.16 -7.17 -6.09
CA ALA A 74 -0.20 -6.48 -4.84
C ALA A 74 -1.71 -6.15 -4.77
N ARG A 75 -2.35 -5.94 -5.92
CA ARG A 75 -3.82 -5.83 -6.02
C ARG A 75 -4.49 -7.19 -5.79
N GLU A 76 -3.87 -8.28 -6.26
CA GLU A 76 -4.34 -9.66 -6.10
C GLU A 76 -3.97 -10.28 -4.73
N LEU A 77 -2.92 -9.81 -4.05
CA LEU A 77 -2.45 -10.32 -2.75
C LEU A 77 -3.32 -9.78 -1.60
N ALA A 78 -3.87 -8.57 -1.77
CA ALA A 78 -4.93 -8.04 -0.92
C ALA A 78 -6.20 -8.91 -0.95
N GLU A 79 -6.45 -9.62 -2.05
CA GLU A 79 -7.49 -10.66 -2.12
C GLU A 79 -7.03 -11.98 -1.47
N ARG A 80 -5.75 -12.37 -1.60
CA ARG A 80 -5.25 -13.66 -1.07
C ARG A 80 -4.94 -13.70 0.42
N ARG A 81 -4.82 -12.58 1.14
CA ARG A 81 -4.58 -12.58 2.61
C ARG A 81 -5.85 -12.54 3.47
N GLY A 82 -7.02 -12.79 2.89
CA GLY A 82 -8.19 -13.22 3.67
C GLY A 82 -9.09 -12.12 4.22
N PHE A 83 -9.19 -10.95 3.57
CA PHE A 83 -10.39 -10.13 3.75
C PHE A 83 -11.53 -10.77 2.96
N ARG A 84 -12.14 -11.79 3.57
CA ARG A 84 -13.35 -12.44 3.08
C ARG A 84 -14.40 -11.35 2.88
N PHE A 85 -14.78 -11.10 1.63
CA PHE A 85 -15.99 -10.35 1.31
C PHE A 85 -17.18 -11.25 1.63
N LEU A 86 -17.78 -11.03 2.81
CA LEU A 86 -19.17 -11.33 3.16
C LEU A 86 -19.57 -10.43 4.33
#